data_AF-A0A838DNP3-F1
#
_entry.id   AF-A0A838DNP3-F1
#
_cell.length_a   1.000
_cell.length_b   1.000
_cell.length_c   1.000
_cell.angle_alpha   90.00
_cell.angle_beta   90.00
_cell.angle_gamma   90.00
#
_symmetry.space_group_name_H-M   'P 1'
#
loop_
_entity.id
_entity.type
_entity.pdbx_description
1 polymer ?
#
loop_
_entity_poly.entity_id
_entity_poly.type
_entity_poly.pdbx_seq_one_letter_code
_entity_poly.pdbx_strand_id
1 'polypeptide(L)'
;MSAKTPSGGQQPPDQEMQDLLARVQVAERRRQERLRLSTTFLPDTLSLGERLLPYLFAGMEACFINALLVAVAGFNIFGPNIPVLPLWAPFVLMVGSVWGARYLERRDARSTPPLDEFDRVGTSMPGTTLLMILLGVGALFLIWTSMYAQSIALYNPTWLLTLVNDILLLNLRFGQVLLILVLCVFLAWRGVGISRRVFEPGHVFNLLRVGVGVMIGIIILRGAQQSSGVTVRNETALFLLVPLFLCLSLVAHALAQATFVRHSHPTGLEGSVMAQERSIFSIMGIICVALLIVVLTVGSVASPAFLGDIQRALAPLGALYDLLVSIFARIITLLVTPIINVLQSLHFTTAPVKVPLTPRPPVGGHHGPK
;
A
#
# COMPACT_ATOMS: atom_id res chain seq x y z
N MET A 1 31.27 -42.83 67.53
CA MET A 1 30.47 -41.63 67.86
C MET A 1 31.44 -40.46 68.03
N SER A 2 31.52 -39.56 67.05
CA SER A 2 31.75 -38.13 67.33
C SER A 2 31.31 -37.34 66.11
N ALA A 3 30.56 -36.28 66.38
CA ALA A 3 29.63 -35.65 65.48
C ALA A 3 30.28 -34.61 64.57
N LYS A 4 29.82 -34.64 63.31
CA LYS A 4 29.54 -33.54 62.38
C LYS A 4 29.73 -32.11 62.94
N THR A 5 30.48 -31.29 62.21
CA THR A 5 30.13 -29.87 62.00
C THR A 5 30.73 -29.42 60.66
N PRO A 6 29.90 -29.08 59.64
CA PRO A 6 30.41 -28.35 58.48
C PRO A 6 30.62 -26.90 58.92
N SER A 7 31.86 -26.43 58.77
CA SER A 7 32.24 -25.04 58.95
C SER A 7 31.40 -24.19 57.99
N GLY A 8 30.35 -23.56 58.52
CA GLY A 8 29.66 -22.46 57.87
C GLY A 8 30.60 -21.28 57.88
N GLY A 9 31.32 -21.09 56.77
CA GLY A 9 32.03 -19.85 56.50
C GLY A 9 31.00 -18.72 56.39
N GLN A 10 30.78 -18.01 57.50
CA GLN A 10 30.12 -16.71 57.50
C GLN A 10 30.95 -15.79 56.61
N GLN A 11 30.49 -15.62 55.38
CA GLN A 11 30.96 -14.58 54.49
C GLN A 11 30.75 -13.24 55.20
N PRO A 12 31.78 -12.38 55.30
CA PRO A 12 31.66 -11.14 56.06
C PRO A 12 30.51 -10.29 55.48
N PRO A 13 29.65 -9.70 56.33
CA PRO A 13 28.46 -8.95 55.92
C PRO A 13 28.78 -7.81 54.94
N ASP A 14 30.03 -7.34 54.95
CA ASP A 14 30.53 -6.30 54.05
C ASP A 14 30.65 -6.78 52.60
N GLN A 15 30.90 -8.07 52.34
CA GLN A 15 30.99 -8.60 50.97
C GLN A 15 29.62 -8.72 50.31
N GLU A 16 28.59 -9.17 51.04
CA GLU A 16 27.22 -9.21 50.51
C GLU A 16 26.69 -7.79 50.25
N MET A 17 26.99 -6.84 51.13
CA MET A 17 26.62 -5.44 50.94
C MET A 17 27.32 -4.82 49.71
N GLN A 18 28.61 -5.10 49.53
CA GLN A 18 29.36 -4.64 48.35
C GLN A 18 28.85 -5.26 47.05
N ASP A 19 28.50 -6.54 47.06
CA ASP A 19 27.92 -7.22 45.90
C ASP A 19 26.52 -6.68 45.56
N LEU A 20 25.70 -6.38 46.57
CA LEU A 20 24.40 -5.73 46.36
C LEU A 20 24.56 -4.33 45.76
N LEU A 21 25.47 -3.52 46.29
CA LEU A 21 25.76 -2.19 45.75
C LEU A 21 26.28 -2.25 44.31
N ALA A 22 27.16 -3.20 44.00
CA ALA A 22 27.65 -3.41 42.64
C ALA A 22 26.52 -3.81 41.68
N ARG A 23 25.61 -4.69 42.10
CA ARG A 23 24.42 -5.09 41.32
C ARG A 23 23.46 -3.92 41.09
N VAL A 24 23.22 -3.10 42.12
CA VAL A 24 22.39 -1.90 42.03
C VAL A 24 23.00 -0.89 41.04
N GLN A 25 24.30 -0.64 41.11
CA GLN A 25 24.97 0.27 40.17
C GLN A 25 24.93 -0.22 38.72
N VAL A 26 25.12 -1.53 38.48
CA VAL A 26 25.01 -2.11 37.13
C VAL A 26 23.56 -2.03 36.62
N ALA A 27 22.57 -2.25 37.48
CA ALA A 27 21.17 -2.11 37.14
C ALA A 27 20.79 -0.65 36.82
N GLU A 28 21.29 0.31 37.60
CA GLU A 28 21.11 1.74 37.35
C GLU A 28 21.75 2.18 36.03
N ARG A 29 22.97 1.72 35.73
CA ARG A 29 23.61 2.00 34.44
C ARG A 29 22.81 1.43 33.29
N ARG A 30 22.33 0.18 33.38
CA ARG A 30 21.46 -0.41 32.35
C ARG A 30 20.13 0.32 32.21
N ARG A 31 19.57 0.83 33.32
CA ARG A 31 18.35 1.66 33.30
C ARG A 31 18.62 3.00 32.63
N GLN A 32 19.71 3.68 33.00
CA GLN A 32 20.11 4.94 32.37
C GLN A 32 20.43 4.77 30.89
N GLU A 33 21.06 3.65 30.50
CA GLU A 33 21.26 3.30 29.09
C GLU A 33 19.93 3.04 28.39
N ARG A 34 19.00 2.27 28.98
CA ARG A 34 17.66 2.08 28.40
C ARG A 34 16.88 3.38 28.30
N LEU A 35 17.00 4.27 29.28
CA LEU A 35 16.34 5.59 29.28
C LEU A 35 17.00 6.56 28.29
N ARG A 36 18.33 6.49 28.13
CA ARG A 36 19.08 7.24 27.10
C ARG A 36 18.81 6.72 25.70
N LEU A 37 18.65 5.41 25.55
CA LEU A 37 18.27 4.74 24.29
C LEU A 37 16.78 4.88 24.00
N SER A 38 15.94 5.09 25.01
CA SER A 38 14.58 5.59 24.83
C SER A 38 14.65 7.09 24.59
N THR A 39 15.08 7.49 23.40
CA THR A 39 15.12 8.89 22.93
C THR A 39 13.73 9.53 22.81
N THR A 40 12.70 8.90 23.36
CA THR A 40 11.31 9.34 23.30
C THR A 40 10.80 9.45 24.73
N PHE A 41 10.97 10.62 25.34
CA PHE A 41 10.13 11.02 26.45
C PHE A 41 8.69 10.82 25.99
N LEU A 42 7.97 9.86 26.56
CA LEU A 42 6.54 9.72 26.40
C LEU A 42 5.91 10.69 27.41
N PRO A 43 5.47 11.89 27.02
CA PRO A 43 4.73 12.74 27.94
C PRO A 43 3.49 11.99 28.42
N ASP A 44 3.20 12.01 29.73
CA ASP A 44 2.12 11.22 30.33
C ASP A 44 0.72 11.55 29.78
N THR A 45 0.57 12.67 29.06
CA THR A 45 -0.69 13.12 28.48
C THR A 45 -0.56 13.60 27.02
N LEU A 46 -0.11 12.74 26.09
CA LEU A 46 -0.26 13.03 24.65
C LEU A 46 -1.71 13.37 24.31
N SER A 47 -1.92 14.42 23.52
CA SER A 47 -3.25 14.82 23.04
C SER A 47 -3.86 13.73 22.14
N LEU A 48 -5.17 13.79 21.89
CA LEU A 48 -5.84 12.82 21.00
C LEU A 48 -5.27 12.94 19.58
N GLY A 49 -5.05 14.17 19.11
CA GLY A 49 -4.42 14.45 17.82
C GLY A 49 -3.03 13.82 17.66
N GLU A 50 -2.14 13.97 18.66
CA GLU A 50 -0.79 13.39 18.65
C GLU A 50 -0.81 11.86 18.69
N ARG A 51 -1.80 11.29 19.40
CA ARG A 51 -2.01 9.83 19.43
C ARG A 51 -2.48 9.33 18.08
N LEU A 52 -3.37 10.05 17.40
CA LEU A 52 -3.97 9.65 16.13
C LEU A 52 -3.02 9.79 14.94
N LEU A 53 -2.10 10.76 14.99
CA LEU A 53 -1.25 11.13 13.87
C LEU A 53 -0.50 9.97 13.18
N PRO A 54 0.21 9.07 13.88
CA PRO A 54 0.90 7.95 13.21
C PRO A 54 -0.05 6.97 12.54
N TYR A 55 -1.30 6.84 13.03
CA TYR A 55 -2.31 6.00 12.38
C TYR A 55 -2.82 6.63 11.08
N LEU A 56 -2.97 7.95 11.06
CA LEU A 56 -3.31 8.66 9.82
C LEU A 56 -2.19 8.54 8.78
N PHE A 57 -0.94 8.68 9.21
CA PHE A 57 0.24 8.44 8.36
C PHE A 57 0.30 7.02 7.82
N ALA A 58 0.12 6.02 8.69
CA ALA A 58 0.03 4.62 8.28
C ALA A 58 -1.11 4.40 7.27
N GLY A 59 -2.27 5.02 7.49
CA GLY A 59 -3.37 4.98 6.55
C GLY A 59 -3.05 5.62 5.19
N MET A 60 -2.40 6.78 5.18
CA MET A 60 -1.95 7.44 3.95
C MET A 60 -0.97 6.56 3.17
N GLU A 61 0.02 5.97 3.86
CA GLU A 61 0.96 5.03 3.23
C GLU A 61 0.24 3.79 2.68
N ALA A 62 -0.69 3.25 3.45
CA ALA A 62 -1.48 2.10 3.03
C ALA A 62 -2.33 2.41 1.79
N CYS A 63 -2.82 3.64 1.62
CA CYS A 63 -3.58 4.02 0.44
C CYS A 63 -2.76 3.90 -0.86
N PHE A 64 -1.60 4.54 -0.95
CA PHE A 64 -0.82 4.48 -2.18
C PHE A 64 -0.14 3.11 -2.38
N ILE A 65 0.18 2.38 -1.30
CA ILE A 65 0.64 0.99 -1.41
C ILE A 65 -0.47 0.10 -1.98
N ASN A 66 -1.72 0.27 -1.52
CA ASN A 66 -2.85 -0.43 -2.11
C ASN A 66 -3.03 -0.09 -3.59
N ALA A 67 -2.90 1.18 -3.97
CA ALA A 67 -2.96 1.57 -5.38
C ALA A 67 -1.86 0.89 -6.19
N LEU A 68 -0.64 0.78 -5.66
CA LEU A 68 0.47 0.08 -6.31
C LEU A 68 0.16 -1.41 -6.46
N LEU A 69 -0.38 -2.05 -5.43
CA LEU A 69 -0.80 -3.46 -5.50
C LEU A 69 -1.91 -3.67 -6.53
N VAL A 70 -2.86 -2.74 -6.64
CA VAL A 70 -3.88 -2.75 -7.68
C VAL A 70 -3.24 -2.63 -9.06
N ALA A 71 -2.27 -1.73 -9.26
CA ALA A 71 -1.55 -1.61 -10.52
C ALA A 71 -0.78 -2.89 -10.87
N VAL A 72 -0.06 -3.48 -9.91
CA VAL A 72 0.69 -4.73 -10.09
C VAL A 72 -0.24 -5.89 -10.47
N ALA A 73 -1.41 -5.98 -9.83
CA ALA A 73 -2.41 -6.99 -10.19
C ALA A 73 -2.89 -6.86 -11.66
N GLY A 74 -2.83 -5.65 -12.23
CA GLY A 74 -3.14 -5.41 -13.64
C GLY A 74 -2.22 -6.10 -14.64
N PHE A 75 -1.01 -6.50 -14.24
CA PHE A 75 -0.06 -7.19 -15.09
C PHE A 75 -0.26 -8.72 -15.13
N ASN A 76 -1.23 -9.26 -14.38
CA ASN A 76 -1.58 -10.69 -14.37
C ASN A 76 -0.42 -11.66 -14.06
N ILE A 77 0.60 -11.20 -13.32
CA ILE A 77 1.82 -11.97 -13.02
C ILE A 77 1.51 -13.26 -12.23
N PHE A 78 0.51 -13.23 -11.34
CA PHE A 78 0.15 -14.35 -10.45
C PHE A 78 -1.13 -15.08 -10.90
N GLY A 79 -1.51 -14.92 -12.17
CA GLY A 79 -2.76 -15.44 -12.72
C GLY A 79 -3.79 -14.34 -13.00
N PRO A 80 -4.93 -14.70 -13.60
CA PRO A 80 -5.90 -13.72 -14.08
C PRO A 80 -6.59 -13.00 -12.92
N ASN A 81 -6.28 -11.71 -12.76
CA ASN A 81 -7.05 -10.73 -11.98
C ASN A 81 -7.27 -11.05 -10.47
N ILE A 82 -6.40 -11.85 -9.84
CA ILE A 82 -6.48 -12.09 -8.40
C ILE A 82 -5.65 -11.01 -7.68
N PRO A 83 -6.26 -10.17 -6.81
CA PRO A 83 -5.50 -9.20 -6.04
C PRO A 83 -4.57 -9.94 -5.06
N VAL A 84 -3.30 -9.52 -5.00
CA VAL A 84 -2.27 -10.15 -4.14
C VAL A 84 -2.69 -10.12 -2.67
N LEU A 85 -3.25 -9.00 -2.23
CA LEU A 85 -3.79 -8.81 -0.90
C LEU A 85 -5.19 -8.19 -1.00
N PRO A 86 -6.10 -8.49 -0.06
CA PRO A 86 -7.34 -7.75 0.03
C PRO A 86 -7.07 -6.29 0.41
N LEU A 87 -7.89 -5.36 -0.09
CA LEU A 87 -7.67 -3.91 0.05
C LEU A 87 -7.52 -3.43 1.51
N TRP A 88 -8.17 -4.12 2.45
CA TRP A 88 -8.11 -3.79 3.87
C TRP A 88 -6.80 -4.24 4.53
N ALA A 89 -6.07 -5.21 3.96
CA ALA A 89 -4.93 -5.84 4.62
C ALA A 89 -3.77 -4.86 4.89
N PRO A 90 -3.32 -4.00 3.94
CA PRO A 90 -2.27 -3.04 4.24
C PRO A 90 -2.63 -2.06 5.36
N PHE A 91 -3.90 -1.65 5.45
CA PHE A 91 -4.37 -0.80 6.55
C PHE A 91 -4.27 -1.53 7.89
N VAL A 92 -4.80 -2.74 7.98
CA VAL A 92 -4.77 -3.52 9.23
C VAL A 92 -3.35 -3.85 9.65
N LEU A 93 -2.48 -4.23 8.72
CA LEU A 93 -1.08 -4.55 9.02
C LEU A 93 -0.30 -3.32 9.49
N MET A 94 -0.43 -2.16 8.82
CA MET A 94 0.28 -0.96 9.25
C MET A 94 -0.29 -0.37 10.55
N VAL A 95 -1.61 -0.17 10.62
CA VAL A 95 -2.25 0.40 11.82
C VAL A 95 -2.08 -0.55 13.00
N GLY A 96 -2.24 -1.85 12.78
CA GLY A 96 -2.05 -2.91 13.79
C GLY A 96 -0.61 -3.00 14.28
N SER A 97 0.39 -2.87 13.41
CA SER A 97 1.80 -2.84 13.82
C SER A 97 2.17 -1.56 14.56
N VAL A 98 1.64 -0.39 14.16
CA VAL A 98 1.79 0.86 14.93
C VAL A 98 1.19 0.71 16.33
N TRP A 99 -0.03 0.17 16.41
CA TRP A 99 -0.72 -0.06 17.68
C TRP A 99 0.03 -1.06 18.56
N GLY A 100 0.42 -2.21 17.98
CA GLY A 100 1.16 -3.26 18.66
C GLY A 100 2.51 -2.77 19.18
N ALA A 101 3.26 -2.03 18.38
CA ALA A 101 4.54 -1.44 18.80
C ALA A 101 4.36 -0.50 20.00
N ARG A 102 3.39 0.41 19.94
CA ARG A 102 3.09 1.33 21.06
C ARG A 102 2.59 0.61 22.30
N TYR A 103 1.76 -0.41 22.13
CA TYR A 103 1.26 -1.21 23.25
C TYR A 103 2.41 -1.94 23.96
N LEU A 104 3.32 -2.53 23.19
CA LEU A 104 4.50 -3.20 23.71
C LEU A 104 5.47 -2.24 24.39
N GLU A 105 5.76 -1.09 23.79
CA GLU A 105 6.61 -0.06 24.40
C GLU A 105 6.03 0.44 25.74
N ARG A 106 4.70 0.63 25.83
CA ARG A 106 4.02 1.00 27.08
C ARG A 106 4.05 -0.12 28.12
N ARG A 107 3.91 -1.37 27.68
CA ARG A 107 4.00 -2.54 28.57
C ARG A 107 5.41 -2.66 29.13
N ASP A 108 6.42 -2.56 28.28
CA ASP A 108 7.83 -2.63 28.68
C ASP A 108 8.19 -1.51 29.65
N ALA A 109 7.70 -0.28 29.41
CA ALA A 109 7.88 0.85 30.34
C ALA A 109 7.26 0.58 31.72
N ARG A 110 6.06 -0.02 31.77
CA ARG A 110 5.35 -0.37 33.03
C ARG A 110 5.94 -1.59 33.74
N SER A 111 6.53 -2.52 32.99
CA SER A 111 7.13 -3.75 33.52
C SER A 111 8.56 -3.56 33.98
N THR A 112 9.15 -2.36 33.85
CA THR A 112 10.40 -2.01 34.53
C THR A 112 10.13 -1.88 36.04
N PRO A 113 10.54 -2.84 36.89
CA PRO A 113 10.22 -2.79 38.31
C PRO A 113 10.90 -1.58 38.98
N PRO A 114 10.28 -0.97 40.00
CA PRO A 114 10.99 -0.09 40.93
C PRO A 114 12.13 -0.88 41.61
N LEU A 115 13.18 -0.18 42.03
CA LEU A 115 14.42 -0.75 42.59
C LEU A 115 14.19 -1.69 43.80
N ASP A 116 13.00 -1.71 44.40
CA ASP A 116 12.68 -2.51 45.59
C ASP A 116 12.18 -3.94 45.29
N GLU A 117 11.92 -4.30 44.02
CA GLU A 117 11.23 -5.56 43.66
C GLU A 117 12.06 -6.45 42.71
N PHE A 118 13.37 -6.58 42.95
CA PHE A 118 14.30 -7.41 42.18
C PHE A 118 14.03 -8.94 42.26
N ASP A 119 13.18 -9.39 43.17
CA ASP A 119 12.94 -10.83 43.42
C ASP A 119 11.73 -11.44 42.69
N ARG A 120 10.95 -10.65 41.94
CA ARG A 120 9.87 -11.24 41.14
C ARG A 120 10.39 -11.69 39.77
N VAL A 121 10.68 -12.99 39.67
CA VAL A 121 10.87 -13.73 38.41
C VAL A 121 9.52 -13.82 37.67
N GLY A 122 9.02 -12.68 37.22
CA GLY A 122 7.91 -12.62 36.28
C GLY A 122 8.45 -12.90 34.88
N THR A 123 8.19 -14.09 34.34
CA THR A 123 8.50 -14.47 32.95
C THR A 123 7.60 -13.71 31.98
N SER A 124 7.74 -12.39 31.89
CA SER A 124 7.07 -11.61 30.84
C SER A 124 7.72 -11.98 29.51
N MET A 125 6.94 -12.54 28.58
CA MET A 125 7.39 -12.73 27.20
C MET A 125 7.96 -11.40 26.65
N PRO A 126 9.13 -11.42 25.99
CA PRO A 126 9.68 -10.23 25.34
C PRO A 126 8.67 -9.66 24.34
N GLY A 127 8.43 -8.34 24.35
CA GLY A 127 7.44 -7.72 23.47
C GLY A 127 7.64 -8.04 22.00
N THR A 128 8.90 -8.17 21.56
CA THR A 128 9.26 -8.56 20.19
C THR A 128 8.69 -9.93 19.81
N THR A 129 8.72 -10.92 20.71
CA THR A 129 8.20 -12.26 20.42
C THR A 129 6.69 -12.23 20.19
N LEU A 130 5.94 -11.44 20.98
CA LEU A 130 4.50 -11.29 20.81
C LEU A 130 4.15 -10.65 19.46
N LEU A 131 4.90 -9.63 19.03
CA LEU A 131 4.71 -9.00 17.72
C LEU A 131 4.99 -9.99 16.58
N MET A 132 6.03 -10.81 16.69
CA MET A 132 6.36 -11.82 15.68
C MET A 132 5.30 -12.91 15.59
N ILE A 133 4.74 -13.36 16.73
CA ILE A 133 3.62 -14.30 16.76
C ILE A 133 2.38 -13.69 16.09
N LEU A 134 2.03 -12.44 16.46
CA LEU A 134 0.88 -11.74 15.86
C LEU A 134 1.06 -11.57 14.34
N LEU A 135 2.25 -11.22 13.90
CA LEU A 135 2.59 -11.10 12.49
C LEU A 135 2.50 -12.44 11.76
N GLY A 136 3.02 -13.52 12.36
CA GLY A 136 2.95 -14.86 11.80
C GLY A 136 1.51 -15.35 11.64
N VAL A 137 0.68 -15.22 12.68
CA VAL A 137 -0.74 -15.56 12.63
C VAL A 137 -1.49 -14.68 11.62
N GLY A 138 -1.21 -13.37 11.60
CA GLY A 138 -1.79 -12.44 10.64
C GLY A 138 -1.44 -12.75 9.19
N ALA A 139 -0.17 -13.05 8.91
CA ALA A 139 0.29 -13.44 7.58
C ALA A 139 -0.37 -14.75 7.12
N LEU A 140 -0.48 -15.73 8.02
CA LEU A 140 -1.12 -17.00 7.75
C LEU A 140 -2.63 -16.83 7.46
N PHE A 141 -3.30 -15.97 8.22
CA PHE A 141 -4.68 -15.57 7.94
C PHE A 141 -4.82 -14.88 6.59
N LEU A 142 -3.90 -13.99 6.22
CA LEU A 142 -3.91 -13.32 4.92
C LEU A 142 -3.71 -14.29 3.75
N ILE A 143 -2.79 -15.26 3.88
CA ILE A 143 -2.62 -16.34 2.91
C ILE A 143 -3.93 -17.13 2.76
N TRP A 144 -4.56 -17.51 3.88
CA TRP A 144 -5.85 -18.19 3.85
C TRP A 144 -6.92 -17.34 3.13
N THR A 145 -7.11 -16.08 3.52
CA THR A 145 -8.14 -15.20 2.93
C THR A 145 -7.95 -14.97 1.43
N SER A 146 -6.70 -14.85 0.96
CA SER A 146 -6.39 -14.52 -0.43
C SER A 146 -6.47 -15.72 -1.37
N MET A 147 -6.16 -16.92 -0.89
CA MET A 147 -5.96 -18.09 -1.76
C MET A 147 -6.92 -19.24 -1.49
N TYR A 148 -7.35 -19.44 -0.25
CA TYR A 148 -8.05 -20.67 0.18
C TYR A 148 -9.47 -20.42 0.70
N ALA A 149 -9.82 -19.19 1.09
CA ALA A 149 -11.10 -18.88 1.73
C ALA A 149 -12.33 -19.18 0.86
N GLN A 150 -12.19 -19.23 -0.46
CA GLN A 150 -13.29 -19.59 -1.36
C GLN A 150 -13.58 -21.10 -1.38
N SER A 151 -12.59 -21.94 -1.07
CA SER A 151 -12.67 -23.39 -1.21
C SER A 151 -12.67 -24.15 0.11
N ILE A 152 -11.98 -23.63 1.13
CA ILE A 152 -11.73 -24.32 2.39
C ILE A 152 -11.94 -23.35 3.55
N ALA A 153 -12.82 -23.73 4.49
CA ALA A 153 -13.06 -22.94 5.69
C ALA A 153 -11.82 -22.91 6.60
N LEU A 154 -11.61 -21.79 7.32
CA LEU A 154 -10.41 -21.53 8.13
C LEU A 154 -10.12 -22.62 9.17
N TYR A 155 -11.17 -23.20 9.78
CA TYR A 155 -11.04 -24.21 10.82
C TYR A 155 -10.70 -25.61 10.30
N ASN A 156 -10.78 -25.84 8.98
CA ASN A 156 -10.43 -27.13 8.41
C ASN A 156 -8.91 -27.18 8.13
N PRO A 157 -8.11 -28.01 8.82
CA PRO A 157 -6.64 -28.01 8.66
C PRO A 157 -6.17 -28.46 7.26
N THR A 158 -7.06 -28.94 6.40
CA THR A 158 -6.71 -29.33 5.03
C THR A 158 -6.09 -28.18 4.23
N TRP A 159 -6.45 -26.92 4.48
CA TRP A 159 -5.82 -25.80 3.75
C TRP A 159 -4.33 -25.64 4.10
N LEU A 160 -3.91 -25.99 5.31
CA LEU A 160 -2.50 -25.99 5.70
C LEU A 160 -1.73 -27.07 4.93
N LEU A 161 -2.32 -28.26 4.78
CA LEU A 161 -1.73 -29.33 3.98
C LEU A 161 -1.63 -28.93 2.51
N THR A 162 -2.65 -28.28 1.96
CA THR A 162 -2.59 -27.76 0.58
C THR A 162 -1.55 -26.66 0.43
N LEU A 163 -1.37 -25.80 1.45
CA LEU A 163 -0.34 -24.76 1.45
C LEU A 163 1.06 -25.39 1.44
N VAL A 164 1.30 -26.38 2.30
CA VAL A 164 2.58 -27.11 2.34
C VAL A 164 2.83 -27.80 1.00
N ASN A 165 1.81 -28.41 0.40
CA ASN A 165 1.91 -29.02 -0.92
C ASN A 165 2.23 -27.99 -2.02
N ASP A 166 1.56 -26.84 -2.01
CA ASP A 166 1.82 -25.73 -2.96
C ASP A 166 3.27 -25.21 -2.83
N ILE A 167 3.82 -25.18 -1.62
CA ILE A 167 5.22 -24.80 -1.33
C ILE A 167 6.20 -25.88 -1.83
N LEU A 168 5.95 -27.14 -1.51
CA LEU A 168 6.83 -28.27 -1.88
C LEU A 168 6.90 -28.47 -3.40
N LEU A 169 5.79 -28.24 -4.11
CA LEU A 169 5.72 -28.37 -5.56
C LEU A 169 6.18 -27.12 -6.32
N LEU A 170 6.59 -26.04 -5.62
CA LEU A 170 7.02 -24.77 -6.21
C LEU A 170 6.05 -24.21 -7.27
N ASN A 171 4.74 -24.34 -6.99
CA ASN A 171 3.69 -23.91 -7.91
C ASN A 171 3.67 -22.36 -8.04
N LEU A 172 2.94 -21.78 -9.00
CA LEU A 172 2.75 -20.32 -9.12
C LEU A 172 2.25 -19.69 -7.80
N ARG A 173 1.44 -20.46 -7.06
CA ARG A 173 0.95 -20.15 -5.72
C ARG A 173 2.05 -19.93 -4.69
N PHE A 174 3.17 -20.65 -4.79
CA PHE A 174 4.33 -20.46 -3.93
C PHE A 174 4.89 -19.03 -4.05
N GLY A 175 4.99 -18.51 -5.27
CA GLY A 175 5.42 -17.13 -5.51
C GLY A 175 4.49 -16.09 -4.86
N GLN A 176 3.18 -16.32 -4.94
CA GLN A 176 2.19 -15.46 -4.28
C GLN A 176 2.29 -15.52 -2.75
N VAL A 177 2.46 -16.71 -2.17
CA VAL A 177 2.68 -16.90 -0.73
C VAL A 177 3.93 -16.15 -0.27
N LEU A 178 5.05 -16.28 -1.00
CA LEU A 178 6.30 -15.58 -0.70
C LEU A 178 6.11 -14.06 -0.76
N LEU A 179 5.43 -13.56 -1.79
CA LEU A 179 5.13 -12.14 -1.95
C LEU A 179 4.28 -11.60 -0.79
N ILE A 180 3.23 -12.33 -0.38
CA ILE A 180 2.39 -11.97 0.77
C ILE A 180 3.23 -11.91 2.04
N LEU A 181 4.11 -12.89 2.27
CA LEU A 181 4.96 -12.93 3.46
C LEU A 181 5.94 -11.75 3.49
N VAL A 182 6.62 -11.47 2.37
CA VAL A 182 7.52 -10.31 2.24
C VAL A 182 6.76 -9.00 2.45
N LEU A 183 5.56 -8.86 1.87
CA LEU A 183 4.72 -7.68 2.10
C LEU A 183 4.29 -7.55 3.56
N CYS A 184 3.91 -8.64 4.23
CA CYS A 184 3.55 -8.60 5.65
C CYS A 184 4.71 -8.11 6.51
N VAL A 185 5.91 -8.67 6.30
CA VAL A 185 7.13 -8.26 7.02
C VAL A 185 7.47 -6.81 6.71
N PHE A 186 7.43 -6.40 5.44
CA PHE A 186 7.72 -5.03 5.02
C PHE A 186 6.74 -4.03 5.65
N LEU A 187 5.43 -4.30 5.59
CA LEU A 187 4.39 -3.43 6.13
C LEU A 187 4.46 -3.34 7.66
N ALA A 188 4.73 -4.47 8.34
CA ALA A 188 4.89 -4.48 9.78
C ALA A 188 6.16 -3.73 10.21
N TRP A 189 7.29 -3.96 9.53
CA TRP A 189 8.52 -3.22 9.77
C TRP A 189 8.33 -1.72 9.56
N ARG A 190 7.64 -1.35 8.48
CA ARG A 190 7.30 0.04 8.18
C ARG A 190 6.41 0.65 9.25
N GLY A 191 5.36 -0.04 9.68
CA GLY A 191 4.45 0.45 10.72
C GLY A 191 5.12 0.60 12.09
N VAL A 192 6.00 -0.33 12.49
CA VAL A 192 6.86 -0.16 13.68
C VAL A 192 7.80 1.03 13.51
N GLY A 193 8.33 1.26 12.30
CA GLY A 193 9.13 2.45 12.00
C GLY A 193 8.34 3.75 12.13
N ILE A 194 7.07 3.77 11.74
CA ILE A 194 6.16 4.92 11.87
C ILE A 194 5.84 5.20 13.34
N SER A 195 5.62 4.16 14.17
CA SER A 195 5.23 4.36 15.57
C SER A 195 6.27 5.09 16.41
N ARG A 196 7.55 4.98 16.03
CA ARG A 196 8.71 5.55 16.73
C ARG A 196 9.12 6.94 16.25
N ARG A 197 8.54 7.45 15.17
CA ARG A 197 8.91 8.75 14.59
C ARG A 197 8.18 9.89 15.31
N VAL A 198 8.89 11.01 15.45
CA VAL A 198 8.28 12.30 15.72
C VAL A 198 7.85 12.89 14.38
N PHE A 199 6.60 13.34 14.30
CA PHE A 199 6.03 13.79 13.05
C PHE A 199 6.01 15.31 12.97
N GLU A 200 6.76 15.83 12.01
CA GLU A 200 6.73 17.25 11.67
C GLU A 200 5.82 17.50 10.47
N PRO A 201 5.23 18.70 10.33
CA PRO A 201 4.38 19.04 9.19
C PRO A 201 5.05 18.83 7.83
N GLY A 202 6.37 19.09 7.74
CA GLY A 202 7.16 18.87 6.52
C GLY A 202 7.19 17.42 6.07
N HIS A 203 7.23 16.46 7.02
CA HIS A 203 7.17 15.04 6.71
C HIS A 203 5.82 14.63 6.14
N VAL A 204 4.71 15.18 6.67
CA VAL A 204 3.35 14.95 6.12
C VAL A 204 3.30 15.40 4.67
N PHE A 205 3.84 16.59 4.39
CA PHE A 205 3.76 17.18 3.06
C PHE A 205 4.62 16.45 2.04
N ASN A 206 5.81 16.00 2.43
CA ASN A 206 6.64 15.16 1.56
C ASN A 206 5.95 13.83 1.24
N LEU A 207 5.30 13.21 2.23
CA LEU A 207 4.54 11.99 1.99
C LEU A 207 3.33 12.24 1.09
N LEU A 208 2.62 13.35 1.28
CA LEU A 208 1.53 13.78 0.40
C LEU A 208 2.03 13.91 -1.04
N ARG A 209 3.16 14.60 -1.27
CA ARG A 209 3.73 14.78 -2.62
C ARG A 209 4.05 13.44 -3.29
N VAL A 210 4.72 12.54 -2.57
CA VAL A 210 5.04 11.19 -3.08
C VAL A 210 3.76 10.41 -3.36
N GLY A 211 2.81 10.39 -2.41
CA GLY A 211 1.56 9.66 -2.55
C GLY A 211 0.72 10.17 -3.73
N VAL A 212 0.58 11.50 -3.90
CA VAL A 212 -0.11 12.09 -5.06
C VAL A 212 0.60 11.70 -6.36
N GLY A 213 1.92 11.81 -6.42
CA GLY A 213 2.69 11.41 -7.60
C GLY A 213 2.49 9.94 -7.98
N VAL A 214 2.53 9.05 -6.98
CA VAL A 214 2.28 7.61 -7.18
C VAL A 214 0.84 7.35 -7.64
N MET A 215 -0.16 7.97 -7.00
CA MET A 215 -1.57 7.81 -7.38
C MET A 215 -1.82 8.29 -8.81
N ILE A 216 -1.30 9.47 -9.20
CA ILE A 216 -1.42 9.99 -10.56
C ILE A 216 -0.74 9.04 -11.56
N GLY A 217 0.48 8.59 -11.28
CA GLY A 217 1.20 7.66 -12.14
C GLY A 217 0.43 6.36 -12.36
N ILE A 218 -0.22 5.84 -11.31
CA ILE A 218 -1.05 4.64 -11.39
C ILE A 218 -2.32 4.90 -12.21
N ILE A 219 -2.99 6.04 -12.02
CA ILE A 219 -4.17 6.41 -12.82
C ILE A 219 -3.82 6.48 -14.31
N ILE A 220 -2.71 7.12 -14.67
CA ILE A 220 -2.24 7.21 -16.06
C ILE A 220 -1.91 5.82 -16.61
N LEU A 221 -1.19 5.00 -15.84
CA LEU A 221 -0.86 3.62 -16.22
C LEU A 221 -2.13 2.79 -16.48
N ARG A 222 -3.14 2.92 -15.61
CA ARG A 222 -4.43 2.23 -15.79
C ARG A 222 -5.19 2.73 -17.01
N GLY A 223 -5.20 4.04 -17.26
CA GLY A 223 -5.79 4.61 -18.47
C GLY A 223 -5.12 4.08 -19.74
N ALA A 224 -3.79 3.94 -19.74
CA ALA A 224 -3.04 3.36 -20.85
C ALA A 224 -3.31 1.85 -21.05
N GLN A 225 -3.50 1.09 -19.97
CA GLN A 225 -3.90 -0.32 -20.05
C GLN A 225 -5.30 -0.47 -20.67
N GLN A 226 -6.24 0.39 -20.26
CA GLN A 226 -7.60 0.38 -20.78
C GLN A 226 -7.65 0.74 -22.27
N SER A 227 -6.88 1.75 -22.71
CA SER A 227 -6.80 2.10 -24.14
C SER A 227 -6.15 1.02 -24.99
N SER A 228 -5.30 0.19 -24.40
CA SER A 228 -4.67 -0.97 -25.05
C SER A 228 -5.60 -2.21 -25.11
N GLY A 229 -6.85 -2.10 -24.65
CA GLY A 229 -7.83 -3.19 -24.67
C GLY A 229 -7.66 -4.22 -23.55
N VAL A 230 -6.81 -3.95 -22.55
CA VAL A 230 -6.68 -4.81 -21.37
C VAL A 230 -7.89 -4.59 -20.47
N THR A 231 -8.59 -5.66 -20.09
CA THR A 231 -9.74 -5.56 -19.18
C THR A 231 -9.28 -5.16 -17.78
N VAL A 232 -9.56 -3.92 -17.40
CA VAL A 232 -9.21 -3.39 -16.08
C VAL A 232 -10.32 -3.73 -15.10
N ARG A 233 -10.03 -4.61 -14.14
CA ARG A 233 -10.88 -4.85 -12.95
C ARG A 233 -10.31 -4.11 -11.74
N ASN A 234 -11.18 -3.73 -10.80
CA ASN A 234 -10.88 -3.02 -9.54
C ASN A 234 -10.70 -1.49 -9.67
N GLU A 235 -11.22 -0.84 -10.70
CA GLU A 235 -11.18 0.63 -10.85
C GLU A 235 -11.89 1.34 -9.69
N THR A 236 -13.02 0.79 -9.22
CA THR A 236 -13.78 1.31 -8.08
C THR A 236 -12.93 1.43 -6.81
N ALA A 237 -12.01 0.47 -6.60
CA ALA A 237 -11.09 0.52 -5.47
C ALA A 237 -10.12 1.71 -5.60
N LEU A 238 -9.62 1.98 -6.81
CA LEU A 238 -8.75 3.11 -7.07
C LEU A 238 -9.49 4.44 -6.85
N PHE A 239 -10.74 4.53 -7.33
CA PHE A 239 -11.59 5.70 -7.12
C PHE A 239 -11.88 5.96 -5.64
N LEU A 240 -11.99 4.92 -4.81
CA LEU A 240 -12.17 5.07 -3.35
C LEU A 240 -10.87 5.42 -2.63
N LEU A 241 -9.72 4.91 -3.10
CA LEU A 241 -8.41 5.14 -2.47
C LEU A 241 -7.97 6.60 -2.59
N VAL A 242 -8.28 7.29 -3.71
CA VAL A 242 -7.94 8.71 -3.92
C VAL A 242 -8.55 9.64 -2.86
N PRO A 243 -9.88 9.71 -2.66
CA PRO A 243 -10.47 10.57 -1.64
C PRO A 243 -10.06 10.12 -0.25
N LEU A 244 -9.97 8.81 0.02
CA LEU A 244 -9.52 8.32 1.32
C LEU A 244 -8.11 8.84 1.64
N PHE A 245 -7.19 8.77 0.68
CA PHE A 245 -5.84 9.32 0.80
C PHE A 245 -5.85 10.83 1.08
N LEU A 246 -6.63 11.60 0.31
CA LEU A 246 -6.74 13.06 0.50
C LEU A 246 -7.33 13.41 1.86
N CYS A 247 -8.39 12.73 2.29
CA CYS A 247 -9.01 12.90 3.60
C CYS A 247 -8.02 12.64 4.73
N LEU A 248 -7.33 11.49 4.69
CA LEU A 248 -6.31 11.15 5.69
C LEU A 248 -5.17 12.17 5.69
N SER A 249 -4.76 12.66 4.51
CA SER A 249 -3.71 13.68 4.41
C SER A 249 -4.11 15.03 4.95
N LEU A 250 -5.34 15.48 4.70
CA LEU A 250 -5.85 16.76 5.20
C LEU A 250 -5.92 16.74 6.72
N VAL A 251 -6.46 15.65 7.29
CA VAL A 251 -6.53 15.48 8.75
C VAL A 251 -5.13 15.39 9.34
N ALA A 252 -4.24 14.59 8.75
CA ALA A 252 -2.85 14.45 9.22
C ALA A 252 -2.11 15.79 9.18
N HIS A 253 -2.26 16.57 8.11
CA HIS A 253 -1.60 17.85 7.97
C HIS A 253 -2.14 18.89 8.97
N ALA A 254 -3.46 19.01 9.09
CA ALA A 254 -4.08 19.94 10.02
C ALA A 254 -3.70 19.63 11.48
N LEU A 255 -3.68 18.34 11.85
CA LEU A 255 -3.25 17.91 13.19
C LEU A 255 -1.76 18.16 13.40
N ALA A 256 -0.89 17.80 12.44
CA ALA A 256 0.56 18.02 12.57
C ALA A 256 0.92 19.50 12.71
N GLN A 257 0.22 20.38 11.97
CA GLN A 257 0.42 21.82 12.09
C GLN A 257 -0.07 22.33 13.45
N ALA A 258 -1.24 21.87 13.91
CA ALA A 258 -1.76 22.25 15.22
C ALA A 258 -0.86 21.77 16.38
N THR A 259 -0.26 20.58 16.28
CA THR A 259 0.70 20.08 17.29
C THR A 259 2.03 20.82 17.23
N PHE A 260 2.52 21.12 16.03
CA PHE A 260 3.75 21.90 15.86
C PHE A 260 3.64 23.31 16.47
N VAL A 261 2.55 24.04 16.17
CA VAL A 261 2.32 25.38 16.73
C VAL A 261 2.21 25.34 18.26
N ARG A 262 1.62 24.28 18.82
CA ARG A 262 1.53 24.06 20.27
C ARG A 262 2.91 23.86 20.91
N HIS A 263 3.76 23.05 20.30
CA HIS A 263 5.12 22.83 20.79
C HIS A 263 6.02 24.07 20.63
N SER A 264 5.80 24.88 19.59
CA SER A 264 6.59 26.10 19.35
C SER A 264 6.16 27.29 20.23
N HIS A 265 4.91 27.33 20.69
CA HIS A 265 4.37 28.45 21.50
C HIS A 265 3.57 27.96 22.73
N PRO A 266 4.23 27.36 23.75
CA PRO A 266 3.55 26.75 24.89
C PRO A 266 2.76 27.73 25.76
N THR A 267 3.11 29.02 25.77
CA THR A 267 2.49 30.06 26.61
C THR A 267 1.54 31.00 25.86
N GLY A 268 1.40 30.86 24.54
CA GLY A 268 0.69 31.83 23.70
C GLY A 268 -0.68 31.38 23.16
N LEU A 269 -1.14 30.17 23.50
CA LEU A 269 -2.41 29.64 23.00
C LEU A 269 -3.53 29.87 24.00
N GLU A 270 -4.36 30.89 23.74
CA GLU A 270 -5.64 31.08 24.43
C GLU A 270 -6.66 30.05 23.90
N GLY A 271 -6.87 28.96 24.64
CA GLY A 271 -7.91 27.99 24.31
C GLY A 271 -7.65 26.59 24.87
N SER A 272 -8.71 25.80 25.05
CA SER A 272 -8.55 24.39 25.43
C SER A 272 -8.11 23.55 24.22
N VAL A 273 -7.05 22.77 24.40
CA VAL A 273 -6.51 21.84 23.39
C VAL A 273 -7.61 20.93 22.82
N MET A 274 -8.49 20.45 23.71
CA MET A 274 -9.60 19.57 23.33
C MET A 274 -10.62 20.26 22.42
N ALA A 275 -10.92 21.54 22.65
CA ALA A 275 -11.85 22.28 21.79
C ALA A 275 -11.25 22.54 20.40
N GLN A 276 -9.96 22.88 20.33
CA GLN A 276 -9.25 23.05 19.05
C GLN A 276 -9.23 21.76 18.25
N GLU A 277 -8.86 20.63 18.86
CA GLU A 277 -8.84 19.33 18.18
C GLU A 277 -10.24 18.90 17.72
N ARG A 278 -11.27 19.09 18.56
CA ARG A 278 -12.66 18.80 18.19
C ARG A 278 -13.12 19.65 17.00
N SER A 279 -12.75 20.94 16.98
CA SER A 279 -13.04 21.83 15.86
C SER A 279 -12.37 21.35 14.57
N ILE A 280 -11.07 21.02 14.62
CA ILE A 280 -10.33 20.46 13.49
C ILE A 280 -11.00 19.18 12.96
N PHE A 281 -11.35 18.24 13.84
CA PHE A 281 -12.03 17.01 13.45
C PHE A 281 -13.41 17.28 12.84
N SER A 282 -14.18 18.23 13.36
CA SER A 282 -15.49 18.58 12.79
C SER A 282 -15.37 19.19 11.40
N ILE A 283 -14.48 20.16 11.20
CA ILE A 283 -14.30 20.86 9.92
C ILE A 283 -13.75 19.89 8.88
N MET A 284 -12.69 19.16 9.22
CA MET A 284 -12.10 18.18 8.31
C MET A 284 -13.08 17.02 8.04
N GLY A 285 -13.85 16.58 9.04
CA GLY A 285 -14.89 15.57 8.87
C GLY A 285 -15.95 15.99 7.85
N ILE A 286 -16.45 17.23 7.92
CA ILE A 286 -17.40 17.76 6.93
C ILE A 286 -16.77 17.78 5.53
N ILE A 287 -15.53 18.24 5.40
CA ILE A 287 -14.81 18.26 4.12
C ILE A 287 -14.65 16.83 3.57
N CYS A 288 -14.28 15.87 4.41
CA CYS A 288 -14.11 14.47 4.02
C CYS A 288 -15.42 13.84 3.55
N VAL A 289 -16.54 14.11 4.24
CA VAL A 289 -17.87 13.65 3.84
C VAL A 289 -18.28 14.27 2.51
N ALA A 290 -18.07 15.58 2.32
CA ALA A 290 -18.35 16.25 1.06
C ALA A 290 -17.55 15.64 -0.10
N LEU A 291 -16.24 15.41 0.09
CA LEU A 291 -15.39 14.74 -0.90
C LEU A 291 -15.86 13.31 -1.21
N LEU A 292 -16.25 12.54 -0.20
CA LEU A 292 -16.78 11.19 -0.40
C LEU A 292 -18.08 11.21 -1.21
N ILE A 293 -19.01 12.14 -0.90
CA ILE A 293 -20.24 12.32 -1.67
C ILE A 293 -19.91 12.64 -3.13
N VAL A 294 -19.00 13.58 -3.37
CA VAL A 294 -18.57 13.93 -4.74
C VAL A 294 -17.98 12.73 -5.48
N VAL A 295 -17.15 11.92 -4.83
CA VAL A 295 -16.58 10.74 -5.49
C VAL A 295 -17.64 9.67 -5.75
N LEU A 296 -18.57 9.46 -4.82
CA LEU A 296 -19.65 8.50 -5.02
C LEU A 296 -20.61 8.95 -6.13
N THR A 297 -20.91 10.24 -6.23
CA THR A 297 -21.74 10.78 -7.32
C THR A 297 -21.02 10.73 -8.65
N VAL A 298 -19.73 11.09 -8.71
CA VAL A 298 -18.93 10.92 -9.93
C VAL A 298 -18.83 9.45 -10.31
N GLY A 299 -18.65 8.53 -9.36
CA GLY A 299 -18.59 7.10 -9.63
C GLY A 299 -19.90 6.51 -10.13
N SER A 300 -21.05 6.98 -9.62
CA SER A 300 -22.36 6.54 -10.10
C SER A 300 -22.70 7.11 -11.48
N VAL A 301 -22.34 8.37 -11.73
CA VAL A 301 -22.55 9.06 -13.01
C VAL A 301 -21.56 8.59 -14.08
N ALA A 302 -20.32 8.27 -13.73
CA ALA A 302 -19.34 7.71 -14.65
C ALA A 302 -19.51 6.20 -14.85
N SER A 303 -20.54 5.58 -14.26
CA SER A 303 -20.78 4.15 -14.44
C SER A 303 -21.09 3.85 -15.92
N PRO A 304 -20.57 2.75 -16.48
CA PRO A 304 -20.86 2.34 -17.86
C PRO A 304 -22.36 2.15 -18.13
N ALA A 305 -23.14 1.87 -17.08
CA ALA A 305 -24.60 1.79 -17.16
C ALA A 305 -25.22 3.15 -17.43
N PHE A 306 -24.87 4.18 -16.64
CA PHE A 306 -25.36 5.54 -16.86
C PHE A 306 -24.84 6.15 -18.16
N LEU A 307 -23.56 5.95 -18.49
CA LEU A 307 -23.01 6.34 -19.79
C LEU A 307 -23.69 5.58 -20.93
N GLY A 308 -24.03 4.30 -20.74
CA GLY A 308 -24.81 3.52 -21.69
C GLY A 308 -26.24 4.04 -21.87
N ASP A 309 -26.88 4.49 -20.80
CA ASP A 309 -28.21 5.08 -20.83
C ASP A 309 -28.21 6.48 -21.46
N ILE A 310 -27.20 7.31 -21.17
CA ILE A 310 -26.96 8.57 -21.88
C ILE A 310 -26.63 8.32 -23.34
N GLN A 311 -25.77 7.35 -23.64
CA GLN A 311 -25.39 7.02 -25.01
C GLN A 311 -26.58 6.46 -25.79
N ARG A 312 -27.50 5.74 -25.15
CA ARG A 312 -28.79 5.33 -25.75
C ARG A 312 -29.73 6.51 -25.95
N ALA A 313 -29.79 7.45 -25.00
CA ALA A 313 -30.60 8.66 -25.12
C ALA A 313 -30.07 9.63 -26.19
N LEU A 314 -28.74 9.71 -26.35
CA LEU A 314 -28.05 10.52 -27.36
C LEU A 314 -27.73 9.74 -28.64
N ALA A 315 -28.00 8.43 -28.70
CA ALA A 315 -27.85 7.61 -29.89
C ALA A 315 -28.51 8.22 -31.15
N PRO A 316 -29.73 8.78 -31.10
CA PRO A 316 -30.30 9.44 -32.27
C PRO A 316 -29.49 10.67 -32.72
N LEU A 317 -28.88 11.41 -31.79
CA LEU A 317 -28.04 12.56 -32.09
C LEU A 317 -26.69 12.13 -32.68
N GLY A 318 -26.11 11.04 -32.17
CA GLY A 318 -24.89 10.41 -32.72
C GLY A 318 -25.13 9.86 -34.13
N ALA A 319 -26.26 9.20 -34.36
CA ALA A 319 -26.64 8.73 -35.70
C ALA A 319 -26.84 9.89 -36.68
N LEU A 320 -27.40 11.02 -36.22
CA LEU A 320 -27.55 12.23 -37.02
C LEU A 320 -26.18 12.84 -37.37
N TYR A 321 -25.25 12.85 -36.41
CA TYR A 321 -23.87 13.30 -36.62
C TYR A 321 -23.13 12.40 -37.62
N ASP A 322 -23.19 11.09 -37.46
CA ASP A 322 -22.55 10.13 -38.38
C ASP A 322 -23.14 10.21 -39.79
N LEU A 323 -24.46 10.43 -39.90
CA LEU A 323 -25.12 10.70 -41.18
C LEU A 323 -24.60 12.00 -41.81
N LEU A 324 -24.50 13.08 -41.03
CA LEU A 324 -23.92 14.35 -41.49
C LEU A 324 -22.47 14.18 -41.96
N VAL A 325 -21.63 13.50 -41.18
CA VAL A 325 -20.24 13.21 -41.53
C VAL A 325 -20.16 12.36 -42.80
N SER A 326 -21.02 11.35 -42.95
CA SER A 326 -21.11 10.52 -44.16
C SER A 326 -21.54 11.33 -45.39
N ILE A 327 -22.49 12.24 -45.24
CA ILE A 327 -22.91 13.16 -46.31
C ILE A 327 -21.75 14.08 -46.68
N PHE A 328 -21.09 14.71 -45.71
CA PHE A 328 -19.92 15.55 -45.97
C PHE A 328 -18.78 14.78 -46.64
N ALA A 329 -18.49 13.56 -46.17
CA ALA A 329 -17.48 12.69 -46.77
C ALA A 329 -17.83 12.34 -48.22
N ARG A 330 -19.10 12.04 -48.53
CA ARG A 330 -19.56 11.78 -49.90
C ARG A 330 -19.46 13.03 -50.78
N ILE A 331 -19.82 14.21 -50.26
CA ILE A 331 -19.69 15.49 -50.98
C ILE A 331 -18.22 15.77 -51.28
N ILE A 332 -17.33 15.66 -50.29
CA ILE A 332 -15.88 15.86 -50.47
C ILE A 332 -15.35 14.86 -51.48
N THR A 333 -15.71 13.59 -51.38
CA THR A 333 -15.27 12.56 -52.33
C THR A 333 -15.77 12.89 -53.73
N LEU A 334 -17.03 13.27 -53.90
CA LEU A 334 -17.61 13.67 -55.18
C LEU A 334 -16.93 14.93 -55.76
N LEU A 335 -16.50 15.88 -54.92
CA LEU A 335 -15.82 17.10 -55.36
C LEU A 335 -14.35 16.86 -55.71
N VAL A 336 -13.67 16.01 -54.93
CA VAL A 336 -12.22 15.79 -55.04
C VAL A 336 -11.89 14.73 -56.08
N THR A 337 -12.72 13.69 -56.25
CA THR A 337 -12.52 12.64 -57.25
C THR A 337 -12.36 13.16 -58.69
N PRO A 338 -13.18 14.10 -59.21
CA PRO A 338 -12.98 14.63 -60.55
C PRO A 338 -11.68 15.45 -60.66
N ILE A 339 -11.27 16.17 -59.59
CA ILE A 339 -10.01 16.90 -59.56
C ILE A 339 -8.83 15.93 -59.62
N ILE A 340 -8.87 14.83 -58.85
CA ILE A 340 -7.86 13.78 -58.88
C ILE A 340 -7.82 13.10 -60.26
N ASN A 341 -8.97 12.79 -60.86
CA ASN A 341 -9.03 12.17 -62.19
C ASN A 341 -8.48 13.11 -63.28
N VAL A 342 -8.72 14.42 -63.18
CA VAL A 342 -8.14 15.42 -64.09
C VAL A 342 -6.64 15.58 -63.87
N LEU A 343 -6.16 15.58 -62.62
CA LEU A 343 -4.73 15.59 -62.32
C LEU A 343 -4.03 14.32 -62.85
N GLN A 344 -4.66 13.15 -62.69
CA GLN A 344 -4.15 11.89 -63.21
C GLN A 344 -4.13 11.84 -64.74
N SER A 345 -5.14 12.39 -65.41
CA SER A 345 -5.15 12.47 -66.88
C SER A 345 -4.09 13.45 -67.42
N LEU A 346 -3.75 14.49 -66.65
CA LEU A 346 -2.68 15.44 -66.99
C LEU A 346 -1.26 14.91 -66.70
N HIS A 347 -1.08 13.97 -65.76
CA HIS A 347 0.26 13.50 -65.34
C HIS A 347 0.75 12.20 -65.98
N PHE A 348 -0.10 11.40 -66.65
CA PHE A 348 0.34 10.12 -67.22
C PHE A 348 -0.14 9.89 -68.66
N THR A 349 0.47 10.63 -69.59
CA THR A 349 0.70 10.14 -70.97
C THR A 349 2.18 9.74 -71.10
N THR A 350 2.69 8.91 -70.19
CA THR A 350 4.00 8.28 -70.38
C THR A 350 3.83 7.13 -71.37
N ALA A 351 4.32 7.33 -72.60
CA ALA A 351 4.35 6.32 -73.65
C ALA A 351 4.93 4.99 -73.13
N PRO A 352 4.40 3.83 -73.55
CA PRO A 352 4.88 2.54 -73.09
C PRO A 352 6.34 2.32 -73.51
N VAL A 353 7.23 2.23 -72.52
CA VAL A 353 8.64 1.86 -72.72
C VAL A 353 8.69 0.41 -73.20
N LYS A 354 9.12 0.19 -74.43
CA LYS A 354 9.38 -1.15 -74.98
C LYS A 354 10.61 -1.74 -74.30
N VAL A 355 10.42 -2.77 -73.48
CA VAL A 355 11.51 -3.55 -72.88
C VAL A 355 12.05 -4.54 -73.93
N PRO A 356 13.37 -4.61 -74.19
CA PRO A 356 13.93 -5.57 -75.15
C PRO A 356 13.90 -6.99 -74.56
N LEU A 357 13.41 -7.97 -75.33
CA LEU A 357 13.46 -9.39 -74.95
C LEU A 357 14.91 -9.90 -74.95
N THR A 358 15.37 -10.42 -73.81
CA THR A 358 16.59 -11.22 -73.71
C THR A 358 16.35 -12.67 -74.20
N PRO A 359 17.28 -13.30 -74.94
CA PRO A 359 17.09 -14.65 -75.47
C PRO A 359 17.22 -15.73 -74.37
N ARG A 360 16.35 -16.76 -74.42
CA ARG A 360 16.40 -17.96 -73.58
C ARG A 360 17.59 -18.87 -73.98
N PRO A 361 18.33 -19.47 -73.03
CA PRO A 361 19.36 -20.47 -73.33
C PRO A 361 18.77 -21.84 -73.72
N PRO A 362 19.51 -22.65 -74.50
CA PRO A 362 19.00 -23.89 -75.09
C PRO A 362 18.93 -25.07 -74.10
N VAL A 363 17.91 -25.91 -74.33
CA VAL A 363 17.64 -27.16 -73.63
C VAL A 363 18.72 -28.19 -73.98
N GLY A 364 19.52 -28.59 -73.00
CA GLY A 364 20.53 -29.64 -73.13
C GLY A 364 19.88 -31.02 -73.27
N GLY A 365 20.01 -31.62 -74.46
CA GLY A 365 19.76 -33.04 -74.68
C GLY A 365 20.98 -33.85 -74.25
N HIS A 366 20.80 -34.78 -73.32
CA HIS A 366 21.80 -35.80 -73.02
C HIS A 366 21.31 -37.16 -73.51
N HIS A 367 21.89 -37.56 -74.65
CA HIS A 367 21.93 -38.92 -75.15
C HIS A 367 22.73 -39.81 -74.20
N GLY A 368 22.14 -40.92 -73.74
CA GLY A 368 22.89 -42.15 -73.48
C GLY A 368 23.00 -42.95 -74.78
N PRO A 369 24.18 -43.50 -75.11
CA PRO A 369 24.27 -44.96 -75.00
C PRO A 369 25.66 -45.52 -74.67
N LYS A 370 25.61 -46.78 -74.22
CA LYS A 370 26.65 -47.81 -74.01
C LYS A 370 27.30 -47.85 -72.63
#